data_AF-A0A563D3H1-F1
#
_entry.id   AF-A0A563D3H1-F1
#
_cell.length_a   1.000
_cell.length_b   1.000
_cell.length_c   1.000
_cell.angle_alpha   90.00
_cell.angle_beta   90.00
_cell.angle_gamma   90.00
#
_symmetry.space_group_name_H-M   'P 1'
#
loop_
_entity.id
_entity.type
_entity.pdbx_description
1 polymer ?
#
loop_
_entity_poly.entity_id
_entity_poly.type
_entity_poly.pdbx_seq_one_letter_code
_entity_poly.pdbx_strand_id
1 'polypeptide(L)'
;MKGGLINKSEKVGSTTDESLLNNPRSSAGGEVDGNGLYIVEGARCATQEYAASVEDGFERSDFVKHGERVAGLLSAFVGSEVPQAAIASAFMHDLSERALNTNNPRYNEERAEAARITLLNFLTDPRLSDEETTYISELLRDMLLVDGAAGEHRRRMADHSTSRGKPLDPQTQKMLKSRYRGDIPPEAWATIEPMIDPEHISGFLKQVNLESVLIKACETLDNLMYPSSDRESARLQDLMEAESFYFPLCEILGYEALAAALSNEAKRIRLEKQGKIDSLAEAEGFVRAISRLDTNKLIGAALGASGAMYYVPVVGVDSAGKFPVCMGEVPVGNDNDLRVKFRIKSVGSLANKIDSDKNRGNGNYMPMDILGITVISNDEESSAISFATFLAEDILRRESDSASSIILKAAPSKQRAIHIQGTESYVETVCCQLDKLNIDHDLYACKIESADDIEYRGVKRLEVAKVTYLLRQTLDEDDTSVIYVPTEVQFITKAERERMRLGDIAHVIYKSFNQTNYTLDEQKEVRRQFVELMATIYGRKSRLNPNSLDTNGQSDVRGHEFTEWLTR
;
A
#
# COMPACT_ATOMS: atom_id res chain seq x y z
N MET A 1 -62.62 7.99 0.67
CA MET A 1 -62.86 8.43 -0.72
C MET A 1 -62.20 9.78 -0.93
N LYS A 2 -61.33 9.87 -1.95
CA LYS A 2 -60.84 11.06 -2.69
C LYS A 2 -60.13 12.17 -1.88
N GLY A 3 -58.92 12.65 -2.20
CA GLY A 3 -58.01 12.42 -3.33
C GLY A 3 -57.07 13.63 -3.50
N GLY A 4 -55.87 13.40 -4.06
CA GLY A 4 -54.94 14.42 -4.61
C GLY A 4 -54.02 15.07 -3.56
N LEU A 5 -52.74 15.37 -3.79
CA LEU A 5 -51.90 15.43 -5.00
C LEU A 5 -50.43 15.35 -4.54
N ILE A 6 -49.62 14.63 -5.32
CA ILE A 6 -48.16 14.63 -5.26
C ILE A 6 -47.65 15.78 -6.13
N ASN A 7 -46.80 16.67 -5.60
CA ASN A 7 -45.55 17.10 -6.26
C ASN A 7 -44.71 18.12 -5.47
N LYS A 8 -43.41 17.77 -5.40
CA LYS A 8 -42.19 18.57 -5.64
C LYS A 8 -41.64 19.56 -4.59
N SER A 9 -40.36 19.25 -4.31
CA SER A 9 -39.19 20.11 -4.15
C SER A 9 -39.09 20.98 -2.89
N GLU A 10 -38.32 20.49 -1.92
CA GLU A 10 -37.50 21.34 -1.08
C GLU A 10 -36.02 21.07 -1.35
N LYS A 11 -35.35 22.15 -1.77
CA LYS A 11 -33.91 22.28 -1.97
C LYS A 11 -33.22 22.06 -0.63
N VAL A 12 -32.34 21.06 -0.54
CA VAL A 12 -31.32 21.02 0.51
C VAL A 12 -30.26 22.06 0.10
N GLY A 13 -30.25 23.18 0.83
CA GLY A 13 -29.24 24.21 0.66
C GLY A 13 -27.86 23.65 1.02
N SER A 14 -26.92 23.79 0.08
CA SER A 14 -25.50 23.64 0.32
C SER A 14 -25.03 24.80 1.20
N THR A 15 -24.86 24.55 2.49
CA THR A 15 -23.98 25.37 3.31
C THR A 15 -22.55 24.92 3.03
N THR A 16 -21.87 25.63 2.14
CA THR A 16 -20.41 25.64 2.03
C THR A 16 -19.85 26.02 3.38
N ASP A 17 -19.24 25.05 4.06
CA ASP A 17 -18.53 25.28 5.32
C ASP A 17 -17.17 25.92 4.97
N GLU A 18 -17.13 27.25 4.94
CA GLU A 18 -15.94 28.06 4.66
C GLU A 18 -14.87 27.98 5.78
N SER A 19 -15.03 27.11 6.77
CA SER A 19 -14.06 26.93 7.86
C SER A 19 -12.91 25.95 7.55
N LEU A 20 -12.86 25.35 6.36
CA LEU A 20 -11.76 24.43 5.96
C LEU A 20 -10.51 25.13 5.41
N LEU A 21 -10.49 26.47 5.34
CA LEU A 21 -9.34 27.25 4.84
C LEU A 21 -8.38 27.76 5.92
N ASN A 22 -8.60 27.44 7.20
CA ASN A 22 -7.72 27.88 8.29
C ASN A 22 -7.40 26.73 9.23
N ASN A 23 -6.44 25.88 8.85
CA ASN A 23 -5.67 25.13 9.84
C ASN A 23 -4.17 25.23 9.52
N PRO A 24 -3.40 25.99 10.31
CA PRO A 24 -1.98 26.18 10.08
C PRO A 24 -1.19 24.97 10.61
N ARG A 25 -0.15 24.57 9.85
CA ARG A 25 0.97 23.69 10.23
C ARG A 25 0.80 22.19 9.97
N SER A 26 1.24 21.84 8.77
CA SER A 26 2.01 20.63 8.47
C SER A 26 3.24 20.53 9.39
N SER A 27 3.23 19.61 10.35
CA SER A 27 4.40 19.27 11.16
C SER A 27 5.24 18.16 10.51
N ALA A 28 5.65 18.39 9.26
CA ALA A 28 6.76 17.72 8.59
C ALA A 28 7.41 18.79 7.70
N GLY A 29 8.43 19.45 8.26
CA GLY A 29 8.94 20.72 7.76
C GLY A 29 9.82 20.60 6.51
N GLY A 30 9.31 21.14 5.42
CA GLY A 30 10.06 21.93 4.45
C GLY A 30 9.19 23.15 4.12
N GLU A 31 9.73 24.36 4.19
CA GLU A 31 9.02 25.56 3.68
C GLU A 31 8.80 25.36 2.17
N VAL A 32 7.54 25.26 1.76
CA VAL A 32 7.19 25.26 0.33
C VAL A 32 7.36 26.68 -0.16
N ASP A 33 8.39 26.91 -0.98
CA ASP A 33 8.63 28.19 -1.63
C ASP A 33 7.40 28.60 -2.48
N GLY A 34 7.15 29.90 -2.61
CA GLY A 34 5.99 30.44 -3.35
C GLY A 34 5.93 29.98 -4.81
N ASN A 35 7.07 29.60 -5.38
CA ASN A 35 7.17 29.01 -6.73
C ASN A 35 6.67 27.56 -6.79
N GLY A 36 6.84 26.75 -5.73
CA GLY A 36 6.36 25.35 -5.72
C GLY A 36 4.84 25.25 -5.70
N LEU A 37 4.16 26.17 -5.00
CA LEU A 37 2.71 26.27 -4.99
C LEU A 37 2.16 26.66 -6.38
N TYR A 38 2.93 27.45 -7.12
CA TYR A 38 2.56 27.95 -8.43
C TYR A 38 2.50 26.83 -9.50
N ILE A 39 3.47 25.91 -9.51
CA ILE A 39 3.54 24.83 -10.53
C ILE A 39 2.37 23.86 -10.40
N VAL A 40 2.08 23.45 -9.17
CA VAL A 40 0.97 22.53 -8.86
C VAL A 40 -0.37 23.17 -9.20
N GLU A 41 -0.55 24.44 -8.85
CA GLU A 41 -1.76 25.19 -9.18
C GLU A 41 -1.91 25.42 -10.69
N GLY A 42 -0.81 25.71 -11.39
CA GLY A 42 -0.78 25.82 -12.84
C GLY A 42 -1.20 24.51 -13.53
N ALA A 43 -0.71 23.37 -13.04
CA ALA A 43 -1.09 22.05 -13.54
C ALA A 43 -2.59 21.75 -13.29
N ARG A 44 -3.11 22.13 -12.13
CA ARG A 44 -4.54 22.02 -11.81
C ARG A 44 -5.40 22.86 -12.77
N CYS A 45 -5.02 24.11 -13.01
CA CYS A 45 -5.68 25.00 -13.95
C CYS A 45 -5.64 24.43 -15.38
N ALA A 46 -4.49 23.92 -15.83
CA ALA A 46 -4.34 23.30 -17.14
C ALA A 46 -5.32 22.13 -17.32
N THR A 47 -5.42 21.23 -16.33
CA THR A 47 -6.38 20.10 -16.34
C THR A 47 -7.84 20.59 -16.40
N GLN A 48 -8.17 21.70 -15.73
CA GLN A 48 -9.51 22.31 -15.77
C GLN A 48 -9.82 22.95 -17.12
N GLU A 49 -8.87 23.67 -17.71
CA GLU A 49 -8.98 24.28 -19.03
C GLU A 49 -9.19 23.21 -20.11
N TYR A 50 -8.42 22.11 -20.05
CA TYR A 50 -8.65 20.97 -20.93
C TYR A 50 -10.09 20.44 -20.79
N ALA A 51 -10.52 20.13 -19.56
CA ALA A 51 -11.85 19.58 -19.33
C ALA A 51 -12.97 20.50 -19.83
N ALA A 52 -12.79 21.83 -19.73
CA ALA A 52 -13.75 22.81 -20.23
C ALA A 52 -13.73 22.99 -21.77
N SER A 53 -12.61 22.65 -22.42
CA SER A 53 -12.45 22.74 -23.88
C SER A 53 -13.05 21.54 -24.64
N VAL A 54 -13.36 20.46 -23.93
CA VAL A 54 -13.90 19.22 -24.51
C VAL A 54 -15.42 19.21 -24.37
N GLU A 55 -16.12 18.76 -25.42
CA GLU A 55 -17.58 18.63 -25.40
C GLU A 55 -18.07 17.66 -24.30
N ASP A 56 -19.21 17.97 -23.68
CA ASP A 56 -19.79 17.17 -22.60
C ASP A 56 -20.05 15.70 -23.01
N GLY A 57 -19.76 14.77 -22.10
CA GLY A 57 -20.00 13.33 -22.27
C GLY A 57 -18.92 12.59 -23.07
N PHE A 58 -17.92 13.31 -23.56
CA PHE A 58 -16.80 12.74 -24.28
C PHE A 58 -15.58 12.48 -23.38
N GLU A 59 -15.40 13.23 -22.31
CA GLU A 59 -14.41 12.95 -21.25
C GLU A 59 -15.07 12.26 -20.05
N ARG A 60 -14.26 11.58 -19.21
CA ARG A 60 -14.74 11.06 -17.93
C ARG A 60 -15.29 12.21 -17.08
N SER A 61 -16.47 12.01 -16.50
CA SER A 61 -17.18 13.05 -15.73
C SER A 61 -16.42 13.56 -14.52
N ASP A 62 -15.44 12.81 -14.03
CA ASP A 62 -14.61 13.14 -12.88
C ASP A 62 -13.15 13.47 -13.25
N PHE A 63 -12.84 13.84 -14.50
CA PHE A 63 -11.46 14.01 -15.00
C PHE A 63 -10.58 14.89 -14.12
N VAL A 64 -11.04 16.11 -13.80
CA VAL A 64 -10.31 17.03 -12.91
C VAL A 64 -10.14 16.43 -11.53
N LYS A 65 -11.21 15.83 -10.98
CA LYS A 65 -11.17 15.20 -9.66
C LYS A 65 -10.26 13.97 -9.62
N HIS A 66 -10.12 13.25 -10.74
CA HIS A 66 -9.20 12.13 -10.86
C HIS A 66 -7.75 12.62 -10.73
N GLY A 67 -7.37 13.65 -11.48
CA GLY A 67 -6.06 14.31 -11.32
C GLY A 67 -5.81 14.80 -9.89
N GLU A 68 -6.80 15.47 -9.27
CA GLU A 68 -6.73 15.92 -7.86
C GLU A 68 -6.53 14.77 -6.87
N ARG A 69 -7.24 13.65 -7.04
CA ARG A 69 -7.08 12.48 -6.17
C ARG A 69 -5.74 11.80 -6.37
N VAL A 70 -5.26 11.64 -7.61
CA VAL A 70 -3.95 11.02 -7.89
C VAL A 70 -2.81 11.86 -7.32
N ALA A 71 -2.84 13.18 -7.52
CA ALA A 71 -1.86 14.08 -6.92
C ALA A 71 -1.93 14.10 -5.39
N GLY A 72 -3.15 14.07 -4.83
CA GLY A 72 -3.36 13.96 -3.37
C GLY A 72 -2.81 12.65 -2.78
N LEU A 73 -3.00 11.52 -3.47
CA LEU A 73 -2.44 10.23 -3.09
C LEU A 73 -0.90 10.24 -3.16
N LEU A 74 -0.33 10.78 -4.24
CA LEU A 74 1.13 10.89 -4.36
C LEU A 74 1.72 11.76 -3.24
N SER A 75 1.10 12.92 -2.97
CA SER A 75 1.49 13.81 -1.88
C SER A 75 1.42 13.09 -0.52
N ALA A 76 0.34 12.34 -0.27
CA ALA A 76 0.17 11.61 0.97
C ALA A 76 1.21 10.49 1.16
N PHE A 77 1.49 9.69 0.13
CA PHE A 77 2.36 8.51 0.25
C PHE A 77 3.85 8.78 0.02
N VAL A 78 4.18 9.77 -0.80
CA VAL A 78 5.54 9.98 -1.34
C VAL A 78 5.96 11.45 -1.27
N GLY A 79 5.06 12.39 -0.96
CA GLY A 79 5.29 13.83 -1.13
C GLY A 79 6.52 14.42 -0.43
N SER A 80 7.00 13.81 0.65
CA SER A 80 8.23 14.22 1.32
C SER A 80 9.52 13.81 0.60
N GLU A 81 9.44 12.93 -0.40
CA GLU A 81 10.56 12.35 -1.13
C GLU A 81 10.62 12.80 -2.60
N VAL A 82 9.63 13.57 -3.09
CA VAL A 82 9.53 14.00 -4.50
C VAL A 82 9.35 15.51 -4.64
N PRO A 83 9.84 16.13 -5.72
CA PRO A 83 9.68 17.56 -5.94
C PRO A 83 8.22 17.91 -6.29
N GLN A 84 7.85 19.19 -6.12
CA GLN A 84 6.50 19.68 -6.50
C GLN A 84 6.19 19.47 -7.98
N ALA A 85 7.21 19.48 -8.85
CA ALA A 85 7.07 19.15 -10.26
C ALA A 85 6.49 17.74 -10.48
N ALA A 86 6.84 16.75 -9.64
CA ALA A 86 6.27 15.41 -9.72
C ALA A 86 4.77 15.39 -9.32
N ILE A 87 4.40 16.19 -8.30
CA ILE A 87 2.99 16.38 -7.93
C ILE A 87 2.20 17.04 -9.06
N ALA A 88 2.79 18.04 -9.73
CA ALA A 88 2.20 18.68 -10.89
C ALA A 88 2.03 17.71 -12.08
N SER A 89 3.03 16.86 -12.36
CA SER A 89 2.90 15.79 -13.35
C SER A 89 1.77 14.82 -13.02
N ALA A 90 1.53 14.52 -11.73
CA ALA A 90 0.42 13.68 -11.30
C ALA A 90 -0.96 14.31 -11.59
N PHE A 91 -1.09 15.64 -11.53
CA PHE A 91 -2.33 16.33 -11.93
C PHE A 91 -2.65 16.19 -13.42
N MET A 92 -1.61 16.14 -14.24
CA MET A 92 -1.70 16.15 -15.71
C MET A 92 -1.47 14.76 -16.34
N HIS A 93 -1.31 13.70 -15.53
CA HIS A 93 -0.88 12.39 -15.99
C HIS A 93 -1.70 11.86 -17.18
N ASP A 94 -3.02 12.08 -17.16
CA ASP A 94 -3.94 11.64 -18.20
C ASP A 94 -3.74 12.42 -19.52
N LEU A 95 -3.35 13.71 -19.46
CA LEU A 95 -3.24 14.60 -20.63
C LEU A 95 -2.20 14.08 -21.64
N SER A 96 -1.10 13.48 -21.19
CA SER A 96 -0.07 12.95 -22.09
C SER A 96 -0.59 11.79 -22.94
N GLU A 97 -1.44 10.93 -22.36
CA GLU A 97 -2.11 9.86 -23.11
C GLU A 97 -3.13 10.44 -24.10
N ARG A 98 -3.90 11.45 -23.69
CA ARG A 98 -4.94 12.06 -24.56
C ARG A 98 -4.30 12.74 -25.76
N ALA A 99 -3.17 13.42 -25.56
CA ALA A 99 -2.45 14.07 -26.64
C ALA A 99 -1.92 13.05 -27.67
N LEU A 100 -1.30 11.96 -27.22
CA LEU A 100 -0.60 11.02 -28.11
C LEU A 100 -1.49 9.93 -28.73
N ASN A 101 -2.66 9.64 -28.16
CA ASN A 101 -3.46 8.46 -28.54
C ASN A 101 -4.53 8.77 -29.61
N THR A 102 -4.11 9.24 -30.78
CA THR A 102 -4.98 9.57 -31.92
C THR A 102 -5.68 8.36 -32.58
N ASN A 103 -5.22 7.14 -32.29
CA ASN A 103 -5.74 5.90 -32.88
C ASN A 103 -6.80 5.19 -32.03
N ASN A 104 -7.07 5.66 -30.81
CA ASN A 104 -8.09 5.06 -29.95
C ASN A 104 -9.45 5.72 -30.25
N PRO A 105 -10.49 4.94 -30.62
CA PRO A 105 -11.81 5.49 -30.95
C PRO A 105 -12.51 6.20 -29.77
N ARG A 106 -11.92 6.17 -28.57
CA ARG A 106 -12.36 6.96 -27.40
C ARG A 106 -11.95 8.44 -27.52
N TYR A 107 -10.89 8.77 -28.27
CA TYR A 107 -10.30 10.10 -28.37
C TYR A 107 -10.44 10.60 -29.81
N ASN A 108 -11.21 11.67 -30.02
CA ASN A 108 -11.31 12.33 -31.33
C ASN A 108 -10.11 13.28 -31.54
N GLU A 109 -9.79 13.62 -32.79
CA GLU A 109 -8.67 14.52 -33.13
C GLU A 109 -8.74 15.84 -32.36
N GLU A 110 -9.93 16.39 -32.17
CA GLU A 110 -10.17 17.63 -31.40
C GLU A 110 -9.72 17.52 -29.95
N ARG A 111 -9.92 16.37 -29.29
CA ARG A 111 -9.43 16.15 -27.91
C ARG A 111 -7.95 15.97 -27.81
N ALA A 112 -7.36 15.25 -28.76
CA ALA A 112 -5.92 15.09 -28.81
C ALA A 112 -5.26 16.46 -29.00
N GLU A 113 -5.85 17.30 -29.86
CA GLU A 113 -5.41 18.67 -30.08
C GLU A 113 -5.59 19.55 -28.84
N ALA A 114 -6.74 19.49 -28.17
CA ALA A 114 -6.97 20.23 -26.93
C ALA A 114 -5.97 19.85 -25.83
N ALA A 115 -5.68 18.55 -25.67
CA ALA A 115 -4.68 18.06 -24.71
C ALA A 115 -3.27 18.53 -25.08
N ARG A 116 -2.92 18.48 -26.38
CA ARG A 116 -1.63 18.96 -26.91
C ARG A 116 -1.44 20.46 -26.63
N ILE A 117 -2.43 21.28 -26.97
CA ILE A 117 -2.40 22.73 -26.73
C ILE A 117 -2.29 23.02 -25.24
N THR A 118 -3.05 22.32 -24.40
CA THR A 118 -3.02 22.50 -22.94
C THR A 118 -1.62 22.20 -22.38
N LEU A 119 -1.04 21.05 -22.77
CA LEU A 119 0.31 20.67 -22.34
C LEU A 119 1.36 21.66 -22.84
N LEU A 120 1.27 22.10 -24.10
CA LEU A 120 2.19 23.07 -24.67
C LEU A 120 2.11 24.41 -23.93
N ASN A 121 0.91 24.92 -23.66
CA ASN A 121 0.72 26.16 -22.92
C ASN A 121 1.30 26.08 -21.50
N PHE A 122 1.11 24.96 -20.81
CA PHE A 122 1.69 24.76 -19.49
C PHE A 122 3.22 24.69 -19.55
N LEU A 123 3.78 23.84 -20.42
CA LEU A 123 5.23 23.62 -20.54
C LEU A 123 6.00 24.82 -21.11
N THR A 124 5.32 25.76 -21.76
CA THR A 124 5.93 27.01 -22.27
C THR A 124 5.63 28.21 -21.37
N ASP A 125 5.05 28.00 -20.20
CA ASP A 125 4.80 29.07 -19.25
C ASP A 125 6.13 29.66 -18.77
N PRO A 126 6.37 30.98 -18.93
CA PRO A 126 7.64 31.61 -18.58
C PRO A 126 7.96 31.59 -17.08
N ARG A 127 7.02 31.14 -16.25
CA ARG A 127 7.21 30.94 -14.81
C ARG A 127 7.78 29.57 -14.47
N LEU A 128 7.79 28.60 -15.41
CA LEU A 128 8.51 27.35 -15.26
C LEU A 128 9.98 27.54 -15.68
N SER A 129 10.90 26.95 -14.92
CA SER A 129 12.29 26.84 -15.35
C SER A 129 12.46 25.78 -16.43
N ASP A 130 13.55 25.87 -17.21
CA ASP A 130 13.90 24.86 -18.22
C ASP A 130 14.06 23.46 -17.60
N GLU A 131 14.60 23.40 -16.37
CA GLU A 131 14.75 22.15 -15.61
C GLU A 131 13.40 21.54 -15.22
N GLU A 132 12.45 22.36 -14.74
CA GLU A 132 11.09 21.90 -14.40
C GLU A 132 10.34 21.43 -15.64
N THR A 133 10.42 22.18 -16.74
CA THR A 133 9.82 21.81 -18.03
C THR A 133 10.37 20.47 -18.51
N THR A 134 11.69 20.30 -18.48
CA THR A 134 12.36 19.05 -18.87
C THR A 134 11.90 17.89 -17.98
N TYR A 135 11.98 18.06 -16.66
CA TYR A 135 11.57 17.06 -15.68
C TYR A 135 10.11 16.61 -15.87
N ILE A 136 9.18 17.57 -15.98
CA ILE A 136 7.75 17.27 -16.16
C ILE A 136 7.50 16.54 -17.48
N SER A 137 8.11 16.98 -18.58
CA SER A 137 7.99 16.32 -19.88
C SER A 137 8.48 14.88 -19.84
N GLU A 138 9.61 14.62 -19.17
CA GLU A 138 10.14 13.28 -18.99
C GLU A 138 9.21 12.39 -18.17
N LEU A 139 8.69 12.89 -17.04
CA LEU A 139 7.78 12.12 -16.22
C LEU A 139 6.51 11.75 -16.97
N LEU A 140 5.89 12.71 -17.65
CA LEU A 140 4.67 12.52 -18.44
C LEU A 140 4.86 11.50 -19.56
N ARG A 141 6.04 11.50 -20.19
CA ARG A 141 6.38 10.54 -21.23
C ARG A 141 6.66 9.15 -20.67
N ASP A 142 7.36 9.06 -19.56
CA ASP A 142 7.67 7.80 -18.88
C ASP A 142 6.40 7.11 -18.36
N MET A 143 5.40 7.85 -17.91
CA MET A 143 4.10 7.29 -17.48
C MET A 143 3.45 6.41 -18.55
N LEU A 144 3.55 6.80 -19.82
CA LEU A 144 3.02 6.00 -20.95
C LEU A 144 3.79 4.69 -21.13
N LEU A 145 5.10 4.69 -20.85
CA LEU A 145 5.90 3.47 -20.86
C LEU A 145 5.56 2.58 -19.68
N VAL A 146 5.30 3.16 -18.50
CA VAL A 146 4.86 2.43 -17.31
C VAL A 146 3.53 1.74 -17.57
N ASP A 147 2.55 2.41 -18.18
CA ASP A 147 1.28 1.79 -18.60
C ASP A 147 1.49 0.64 -19.59
N GLY A 148 2.36 0.87 -20.58
CA GLY A 148 2.73 -0.15 -21.55
C GLY A 148 3.30 -1.39 -20.87
N ALA A 149 4.23 -1.20 -19.93
CA ALA A 149 4.90 -2.26 -19.19
C ALA A 149 3.94 -2.99 -18.23
N ALA A 150 3.12 -2.29 -17.45
CA ALA A 150 2.13 -2.90 -16.58
C ALA A 150 1.11 -3.72 -17.37
N GLY A 151 0.63 -3.18 -18.50
CA GLY A 151 -0.28 -3.87 -19.39
C GLY A 151 0.36 -5.06 -20.11
N GLU A 152 1.63 -4.97 -20.51
CA GLU A 152 2.39 -6.10 -21.08
C GLU A 152 2.60 -7.19 -20.04
N HIS A 153 3.01 -6.82 -18.83
CA HIS A 153 3.15 -7.73 -17.69
C HIS A 153 1.85 -8.49 -17.46
N ARG A 154 0.71 -7.80 -17.31
CA ARG A 154 -0.60 -8.45 -17.19
C ARG A 154 -0.89 -9.41 -18.35
N ARG A 155 -0.62 -9.04 -19.60
CA ARG A 155 -0.88 -9.89 -20.77
C ARG A 155 0.00 -11.15 -20.77
N ARG A 156 1.28 -11.01 -20.45
CA ARG A 156 2.22 -12.13 -20.26
C ARG A 156 1.76 -13.02 -19.12
N MET A 157 1.36 -12.42 -18.00
CA MET A 157 0.83 -13.17 -16.85
C MET A 157 -0.42 -13.92 -17.26
N ALA A 158 -1.35 -13.36 -18.03
CA ALA A 158 -2.51 -14.13 -18.51
C ALA A 158 -2.14 -15.40 -19.30
N ASP A 159 -1.02 -15.41 -20.03
CA ASP A 159 -0.55 -16.56 -20.80
C ASP A 159 0.15 -17.62 -19.93
N HIS A 160 0.84 -17.19 -18.87
CA HIS A 160 1.63 -18.07 -18.00
C HIS A 160 0.97 -18.37 -16.64
N SER A 161 -0.05 -17.61 -16.27
CA SER A 161 -0.78 -17.75 -15.01
C SER A 161 -1.48 -19.09 -14.96
N THR A 162 -1.49 -19.65 -13.75
CA THR A 162 -2.18 -20.89 -13.49
C THR A 162 -3.20 -20.73 -12.37
N SER A 163 -4.28 -21.50 -12.48
CA SER A 163 -5.22 -21.77 -11.41
C SER A 163 -4.83 -23.11 -10.79
N ARG A 164 -4.23 -23.12 -9.59
CA ARG A 164 -3.78 -24.35 -8.92
C ARG A 164 -2.90 -25.23 -9.82
N GLY A 165 -1.96 -24.61 -10.55
CA GLY A 165 -1.04 -25.32 -11.46
C GLY A 165 -1.62 -25.71 -12.82
N LYS A 166 -2.85 -25.31 -13.16
CA LYS A 166 -3.44 -25.48 -14.50
C LYS A 166 -3.53 -24.16 -15.25
N PRO A 167 -3.25 -24.09 -16.56
CA PRO A 167 -3.44 -22.86 -17.33
C PRO A 167 -4.84 -22.27 -17.13
N LEU A 168 -4.92 -20.94 -17.11
CA LEU A 168 -6.22 -20.25 -17.13
C LEU A 168 -7.03 -20.68 -18.35
N ASP A 169 -8.36 -20.73 -18.20
CA ASP A 169 -9.23 -21.04 -19.33
C ASP A 169 -9.17 -19.92 -20.39
N PRO A 170 -9.43 -20.24 -21.67
CA PRO A 170 -9.33 -19.26 -22.75
C PRO A 170 -10.23 -18.02 -22.59
N GLN A 171 -11.36 -18.14 -21.89
CA GLN A 171 -12.26 -17.02 -21.67
C GLN A 171 -11.70 -16.05 -20.64
N THR A 172 -11.15 -16.55 -19.54
CA THR A 172 -10.42 -15.75 -18.54
C THR A 172 -9.20 -15.08 -19.15
N GLN A 173 -8.42 -15.79 -19.97
CA GLN A 173 -7.31 -15.18 -20.73
C GLN A 173 -7.80 -14.04 -21.62
N LYS A 174 -8.92 -14.23 -22.34
CA LYS A 174 -9.52 -13.17 -23.16
C LYS A 174 -9.96 -11.96 -22.32
N MET A 175 -10.54 -12.16 -21.15
CA MET A 175 -10.91 -11.08 -20.21
C MET A 175 -9.69 -10.26 -19.80
N LEU A 176 -8.56 -10.92 -19.54
CA LEU A 176 -7.32 -10.28 -19.13
C LEU A 176 -6.55 -9.64 -20.28
N LYS A 177 -6.72 -10.06 -21.53
CA LYS A 177 -5.91 -9.57 -22.67
C LYS A 177 -6.63 -8.58 -23.58
N SER A 178 -7.96 -8.48 -23.50
CA SER A 178 -8.77 -7.75 -24.47
C SER A 178 -9.76 -6.76 -23.82
N ARG A 179 -10.42 -5.96 -24.66
CA ARG A 179 -11.54 -5.10 -24.25
C ARG A 179 -12.85 -5.89 -24.10
N TYR A 180 -12.86 -6.90 -23.23
CA TYR A 180 -14.02 -7.78 -23.05
C TYR A 180 -15.22 -7.03 -22.42
N ARG A 181 -16.40 -7.08 -23.04
CA ARG A 181 -17.60 -6.34 -22.60
C ARG A 181 -18.67 -7.19 -21.89
N GLY A 182 -18.43 -8.48 -21.71
CA GLY A 182 -19.35 -9.34 -20.97
C GLY A 182 -19.10 -9.30 -19.47
N ASP A 183 -19.96 -10.00 -18.74
CA ASP A 183 -19.83 -10.19 -17.30
C ASP A 183 -18.62 -11.07 -16.97
N ILE A 184 -17.99 -10.79 -15.83
CA ILE A 184 -16.89 -11.60 -15.32
C ILE A 184 -17.42 -12.53 -14.24
N PRO A 185 -17.29 -13.85 -14.41
CA PRO A 185 -17.80 -14.81 -13.45
C PRO A 185 -17.04 -14.68 -12.10
N PRO A 186 -17.70 -14.90 -10.95
CA PRO A 186 -17.08 -14.89 -9.63
C PRO A 186 -15.79 -15.70 -9.53
N GLU A 187 -15.71 -16.83 -10.24
CA GLU A 187 -14.54 -17.70 -10.28
C GLU A 187 -13.33 -17.00 -10.89
N ALA A 188 -13.49 -16.19 -11.93
CA ALA A 188 -12.37 -15.44 -12.50
C ALA A 188 -11.79 -14.44 -11.48
N TRP A 189 -12.63 -13.83 -10.65
CA TRP A 189 -12.19 -12.96 -9.54
C TRP A 189 -11.50 -13.70 -8.39
N ALA A 190 -11.70 -15.01 -8.26
CA ALA A 190 -11.09 -15.83 -7.21
C ALA A 190 -9.77 -16.47 -7.65
N THR A 191 -9.65 -16.82 -8.94
CA THR A 191 -8.71 -17.85 -9.39
C THR A 191 -7.47 -17.31 -10.10
N ILE A 192 -7.46 -16.03 -10.48
CA ILE A 192 -6.29 -15.43 -11.13
C ILE A 192 -5.27 -15.04 -10.05
N GLU A 193 -4.20 -15.82 -9.97
CA GLU A 193 -3.07 -15.52 -9.11
C GLU A 193 -2.08 -14.58 -9.84
N PRO A 194 -1.81 -13.38 -9.28
CA PRO A 194 -0.96 -12.39 -9.89
C PRO A 194 0.52 -12.79 -9.76
N MET A 195 1.11 -13.35 -10.82
CA MET A 195 2.52 -13.73 -10.84
C MET A 195 3.42 -12.49 -10.99
N ILE A 196 4.57 -12.53 -10.33
CA ILE A 196 5.58 -11.47 -10.33
C ILE A 196 6.67 -11.89 -11.31
N ASP A 197 7.07 -11.01 -12.22
CA ASP A 197 8.19 -11.21 -13.17
C ASP A 197 9.33 -10.25 -12.80
N PRO A 198 10.26 -10.69 -11.94
CA PRO A 198 11.37 -9.89 -11.43
C PRO A 198 12.20 -9.27 -12.55
N GLU A 199 12.57 -10.08 -13.54
CA GLU A 199 13.46 -9.67 -14.62
C GLU A 199 12.83 -8.58 -15.49
N HIS A 200 11.56 -8.78 -15.85
CA HIS A 200 10.79 -7.78 -16.61
C HIS A 200 10.72 -6.45 -15.85
N ILE A 201 10.35 -6.50 -14.56
CA ILE A 201 10.26 -5.33 -13.70
C ILE A 201 11.62 -4.63 -13.59
N SER A 202 12.71 -5.38 -13.41
CA SER A 202 14.08 -4.84 -13.36
C SER A 202 14.46 -4.07 -14.62
N GLY A 203 14.31 -4.75 -15.75
CA GLY A 203 14.75 -4.26 -17.05
C GLY A 203 13.98 -3.02 -17.45
N PHE A 204 12.68 -3.01 -17.13
CA PHE A 204 11.83 -1.85 -17.34
C PHE A 204 12.21 -0.68 -16.44
N LEU A 205 12.37 -0.92 -15.13
CA LEU A 205 12.67 0.15 -14.18
C LEU A 205 13.93 0.91 -14.58
N LYS A 206 14.99 0.23 -15.03
CA LYS A 206 16.23 0.88 -15.52
C LYS A 206 16.00 1.97 -16.56
N GLN A 207 14.87 1.94 -17.26
CA GLN A 207 14.58 2.85 -18.36
C GLN A 207 13.81 4.09 -17.91
N VAL A 208 13.03 4.04 -16.83
CA VAL A 208 12.12 5.13 -16.43
C VAL A 208 12.49 5.76 -15.09
N ASN A 209 11.94 6.95 -14.82
CA ASN A 209 11.93 7.61 -13.52
C ASN A 209 11.03 6.87 -12.52
N LEU A 210 11.42 6.85 -11.24
CA LEU A 210 10.64 6.15 -10.20
C LEU A 210 9.36 6.92 -9.86
N GLU A 211 9.39 8.24 -9.98
CA GLU A 211 8.27 9.14 -9.78
C GLU A 211 7.11 8.80 -10.72
N SER A 212 7.39 8.53 -12.00
CA SER A 212 6.37 8.06 -12.96
C SER A 212 5.75 6.74 -12.53
N VAL A 213 6.55 5.81 -11.99
CA VAL A 213 6.03 4.52 -11.48
C VAL A 213 5.13 4.73 -10.27
N LEU A 214 5.50 5.63 -9.36
CA LEU A 214 4.73 5.95 -8.15
C LEU A 214 3.45 6.72 -8.47
N ILE A 215 3.49 7.63 -9.46
CA ILE A 215 2.30 8.31 -9.99
C ILE A 215 1.32 7.29 -10.55
N LYS A 216 1.77 6.37 -11.41
CA LYS A 216 0.92 5.33 -11.98
C LYS A 216 0.42 4.31 -10.93
N ALA A 217 1.19 4.05 -9.89
CA ALA A 217 0.71 3.26 -8.74
C ALA A 217 -0.43 3.98 -7.99
N CYS A 218 -0.32 5.29 -7.79
CA CYS A 218 -1.38 6.10 -7.18
C CYS A 218 -2.62 6.21 -8.08
N GLU A 219 -2.44 6.33 -9.39
CA GLU A 219 -3.53 6.29 -10.36
C GLU A 219 -4.23 4.94 -10.39
N THR A 220 -3.48 3.84 -10.33
CA THR A 220 -4.05 2.49 -10.22
C THR A 220 -4.88 2.36 -8.94
N LEU A 221 -4.37 2.86 -7.81
CA LEU A 221 -5.14 2.91 -6.56
C LEU A 221 -6.43 3.72 -6.72
N ASP A 222 -6.37 4.90 -7.36
CA ASP A 222 -7.56 5.71 -7.64
C ASP A 222 -8.56 4.97 -8.52
N ASN A 223 -8.11 4.30 -9.60
CA ASN A 223 -8.96 3.54 -10.50
C ASN A 223 -9.63 2.33 -9.80
N LEU A 224 -8.99 1.73 -8.79
CA LEU A 224 -9.63 0.69 -7.97
C LEU A 224 -10.77 1.25 -7.10
N MET A 225 -10.60 2.47 -6.56
CA MET A 225 -11.60 3.15 -5.73
C MET A 225 -12.72 3.81 -6.57
N TYR A 226 -12.34 4.37 -7.72
CA TYR A 226 -13.17 5.17 -8.62
C TYR A 226 -12.92 4.74 -10.07
N PRO A 227 -13.55 3.63 -10.51
CA PRO A 227 -13.28 3.05 -11.83
C PRO A 227 -13.50 4.03 -12.99
N SER A 228 -12.55 4.09 -13.91
CA SER A 228 -12.59 4.93 -15.12
C SER A 228 -13.50 4.38 -16.23
N SER A 229 -14.08 3.19 -16.02
CA SER A 229 -14.92 2.47 -16.97
C SER A 229 -15.89 1.53 -16.27
N ASP A 230 -17.12 1.46 -16.77
CA ASP A 230 -18.12 0.45 -16.36
C ASP A 230 -17.80 -0.96 -16.86
N ARG A 231 -16.76 -1.11 -17.68
CA ARG A 231 -16.32 -2.42 -18.17
C ARG A 231 -15.68 -3.19 -17.03
N GLU A 232 -16.34 -4.23 -16.56
CA GLU A 232 -15.84 -5.12 -15.51
C GLU A 232 -14.43 -5.66 -15.80
N SER A 233 -14.12 -5.94 -17.07
CA SER A 233 -12.76 -6.36 -17.44
C SER A 233 -11.72 -5.26 -17.36
N ALA A 234 -12.06 -3.97 -17.44
CA ALA A 234 -11.12 -2.91 -17.09
C ALA A 234 -10.76 -2.99 -15.60
N ARG A 235 -11.78 -3.08 -14.74
CA ARG A 235 -11.59 -3.20 -13.29
C ARG A 235 -10.79 -4.44 -12.90
N LEU A 236 -11.01 -5.58 -13.56
CA LEU A 236 -10.18 -6.77 -13.36
C LEU A 236 -8.73 -6.55 -13.82
N GLN A 237 -8.52 -5.84 -14.93
CA GLN A 237 -7.20 -5.55 -15.47
C GLN A 237 -6.40 -4.65 -14.52
N ASP A 238 -7.01 -3.56 -14.04
CA ASP A 238 -6.40 -2.66 -13.04
C ASP A 238 -6.05 -3.41 -11.76
N LEU A 239 -6.94 -4.32 -11.32
CA LEU A 239 -6.70 -5.18 -10.15
C LEU A 239 -5.50 -6.11 -10.36
N MET A 240 -5.37 -6.70 -11.55
CA MET A 240 -4.22 -7.56 -11.87
C MET A 240 -2.93 -6.77 -11.89
N GLU A 241 -2.92 -5.59 -12.52
CA GLU A 241 -1.75 -4.71 -12.56
C GLU A 241 -1.37 -4.25 -11.15
N ALA A 242 -2.36 -3.90 -10.31
CA ALA A 242 -2.14 -3.55 -8.91
C ALA A 242 -1.43 -4.68 -8.14
N GLU A 243 -1.91 -5.94 -8.23
CA GLU A 243 -1.38 -7.03 -7.40
C GLU A 243 -0.10 -7.69 -7.92
N SER A 244 0.14 -7.63 -9.25
CA SER A 244 1.26 -8.30 -9.93
C SER A 244 2.42 -7.37 -10.26
N PHE A 245 2.17 -6.06 -10.40
CA PHE A 245 3.17 -5.09 -10.83
C PHE A 245 3.40 -4.01 -9.76
N TYR A 246 2.39 -3.21 -9.42
CA TYR A 246 2.57 -2.06 -8.54
C TYR A 246 2.75 -2.42 -7.06
N PHE A 247 1.97 -3.36 -6.53
CA PHE A 247 2.09 -3.82 -5.14
C PHE A 247 3.50 -4.36 -4.83
N PRO A 248 4.04 -5.34 -5.60
CA PRO A 248 5.40 -5.83 -5.38
C PRO A 248 6.45 -4.73 -5.44
N LEU A 249 6.33 -3.83 -6.43
CA LEU A 249 7.24 -2.71 -6.60
C LEU A 249 7.24 -1.77 -5.40
N CYS A 250 6.06 -1.40 -4.92
CA CYS A 250 5.92 -0.55 -3.74
C CYS A 250 6.49 -1.22 -2.48
N GLU A 251 6.29 -2.53 -2.30
CA GLU A 251 6.91 -3.27 -1.18
C GLU A 251 8.45 -3.22 -1.26
N ILE A 252 9.02 -3.52 -2.43
CA ILE A 252 10.48 -3.54 -2.64
C ILE A 252 11.08 -2.15 -2.46
N LEU A 253 10.43 -1.10 -2.98
CA LEU A 253 10.84 0.30 -2.80
C LEU A 253 10.61 0.80 -1.36
N GLY A 254 10.00 0.01 -0.49
CA GLY A 254 9.75 0.37 0.91
C GLY A 254 8.55 1.29 1.14
N TYR A 255 7.72 1.52 0.12
CA TYR A 255 6.41 2.21 0.20
C TYR A 255 5.31 1.24 0.68
N GLU A 256 5.50 0.67 1.86
CA GLU A 256 4.61 -0.34 2.46
C GLU A 256 3.18 0.14 2.64
N ALA A 257 3.02 1.44 2.87
CA ALA A 257 1.72 2.07 3.04
C ALA A 257 0.93 2.10 1.72
N LEU A 258 1.57 2.49 0.61
CA LEU A 258 0.96 2.47 -0.73
C LEU A 258 0.68 1.03 -1.18
N ALA A 259 1.63 0.11 -0.94
CA ALA A 259 1.42 -1.31 -1.19
C ALA A 259 0.21 -1.84 -0.39
N ALA A 260 0.07 -1.48 0.88
CA ALA A 260 -1.06 -1.87 1.69
C ALA A 260 -2.39 -1.30 1.20
N ALA A 261 -2.41 -0.07 0.69
CA ALA A 261 -3.61 0.56 0.12
C ALA A 261 -4.05 -0.13 -1.18
N LEU A 262 -3.12 -0.39 -2.10
CA LEU A 262 -3.37 -1.17 -3.32
C LEU A 262 -3.92 -2.57 -2.98
N SER A 263 -3.27 -3.26 -2.06
CA SER A 263 -3.70 -4.59 -1.63
C SER A 263 -5.06 -4.57 -0.92
N ASN A 264 -5.38 -3.48 -0.21
CA ASN A 264 -6.67 -3.31 0.44
C ASN A 264 -7.80 -3.30 -0.59
N GLU A 265 -7.73 -2.37 -1.55
CA GLU A 265 -8.79 -2.18 -2.53
C GLU A 265 -8.92 -3.39 -3.45
N ALA A 266 -7.80 -3.98 -3.91
CA ALA A 266 -7.84 -5.22 -4.68
C ALA A 266 -8.58 -6.35 -3.95
N LYS A 267 -8.31 -6.57 -2.66
CA LYS A 267 -9.00 -7.59 -1.86
C LYS A 267 -10.48 -7.27 -1.66
N ARG A 268 -10.83 -6.00 -1.44
CA ARG A 268 -12.24 -5.59 -1.31
C ARG A 268 -13.02 -5.92 -2.58
N ILE A 269 -12.49 -5.53 -3.74
CA ILE A 269 -13.11 -5.80 -5.04
C ILE A 269 -13.25 -7.30 -5.26
N ARG A 270 -12.20 -8.10 -5.02
CA ARG A 270 -12.27 -9.57 -5.16
C ARG A 270 -13.39 -10.17 -4.30
N LEU A 271 -13.49 -9.77 -3.03
CA LEU A 271 -14.52 -10.27 -2.11
C LEU A 271 -15.92 -9.81 -2.52
N GLU A 272 -16.08 -8.55 -2.91
CA GLU A 272 -17.33 -7.97 -3.42
C GLU A 272 -17.83 -8.77 -4.63
N LYS A 273 -16.97 -8.97 -5.63
CA LYS A 273 -17.29 -9.68 -6.88
C LYS A 273 -17.50 -11.18 -6.70
N GLN A 274 -17.02 -11.74 -5.60
CA GLN A 274 -17.30 -13.12 -5.18
C GLN A 274 -18.55 -13.25 -4.29
N GLY A 275 -19.28 -12.16 -4.03
CA GLY A 275 -20.46 -12.15 -3.17
C GLY A 275 -20.16 -12.36 -1.69
N LYS A 276 -18.91 -12.12 -1.24
CA LYS A 276 -18.47 -12.30 0.16
C LYS A 276 -18.79 -11.08 1.03
N ILE A 277 -20.02 -10.60 0.94
CA ILE A 277 -20.47 -9.35 1.55
C ILE A 277 -20.43 -9.41 3.08
N ASP A 278 -20.77 -10.55 3.69
CA ASP A 278 -20.79 -10.70 5.14
C ASP A 278 -19.39 -10.52 5.77
N SER A 279 -18.36 -11.10 5.14
CA SER A 279 -16.97 -10.97 5.59
C SER A 279 -16.48 -9.52 5.46
N LEU A 280 -16.93 -8.79 4.44
CA LEU A 280 -16.65 -7.36 4.29
C LEU A 280 -17.36 -6.54 5.38
N ALA A 281 -18.66 -6.76 5.58
CA ALA A 281 -19.45 -6.02 6.57
C ALA A 281 -18.91 -6.20 8.00
N GLU A 282 -18.49 -7.42 8.34
CA GLU A 282 -17.86 -7.75 9.62
C GLU A 282 -16.54 -7.00 9.81
N ALA A 283 -15.64 -7.06 8.82
CA ALA A 283 -14.37 -6.34 8.86
C ALA A 283 -14.56 -4.82 8.94
N GLU A 284 -15.51 -4.28 8.17
CA GLU A 284 -15.82 -2.85 8.20
C GLU A 284 -16.38 -2.41 9.55
N GLY A 285 -17.28 -3.19 10.16
CA GLY A 285 -17.80 -2.91 11.50
C GLY A 285 -16.67 -2.81 12.52
N PHE A 286 -15.72 -3.74 12.47
CA PHE A 286 -14.58 -3.79 13.37
C PHE A 286 -13.61 -2.62 13.17
N VAL A 287 -13.21 -2.35 11.93
CA VAL A 287 -12.30 -1.24 11.61
C VAL A 287 -12.94 0.10 11.95
N ARG A 288 -14.25 0.28 11.69
CA ARG A 288 -15.00 1.50 12.08
C ARG A 288 -15.05 1.71 13.59
N ALA A 289 -15.09 0.64 14.38
CA ALA A 289 -15.04 0.77 15.83
C ALA A 289 -13.65 1.20 16.32
N ILE A 290 -12.59 0.60 15.77
CA ILE A 290 -11.20 0.98 16.08
C ILE A 290 -10.90 2.42 15.65
N SER A 291 -11.40 2.87 14.50
CA SER A 291 -11.14 4.23 14.00
C SER A 291 -11.75 5.35 14.86
N ARG A 292 -12.62 5.01 15.83
CA ARG A 292 -13.14 5.95 16.83
C ARG A 292 -12.21 6.14 18.03
N LEU A 293 -11.26 5.22 18.22
CA LEU A 293 -10.28 5.30 19.29
C LEU A 293 -9.22 6.36 18.94
N ASP A 294 -8.69 7.01 19.98
CA ASP A 294 -7.51 7.85 19.84
C ASP A 294 -6.29 6.95 19.59
N THR A 295 -5.67 7.08 18.41
CA THR A 295 -4.54 6.24 18.00
C THR A 295 -3.34 6.38 18.94
N ASN A 296 -3.05 7.57 19.48
CA ASN A 296 -1.92 7.76 20.41
C ASN A 296 -2.18 7.02 21.73
N LYS A 297 -3.42 7.07 22.25
CA LYS A 297 -3.82 6.31 23.45
C LYS A 297 -3.82 4.81 23.18
N LEU A 298 -4.30 4.37 22.03
CA LEU A 298 -4.33 2.95 21.64
C LEU A 298 -2.91 2.36 21.59
N ILE A 299 -1.98 3.08 20.94
CA ILE A 299 -0.56 2.66 20.87
C ILE A 299 0.08 2.64 22.25
N GLY A 300 -0.13 3.71 23.04
CA GLY A 300 0.38 3.77 24.41
C GLY A 300 -0.11 2.59 25.26
N ALA A 301 -1.41 2.28 25.20
CA ALA A 301 -2.01 1.15 25.91
C ALA A 301 -1.48 -0.21 25.42
N ALA A 302 -1.21 -0.37 24.12
CA ALA A 302 -0.61 -1.57 23.56
C ALA A 302 0.85 -1.77 24.02
N LEU A 303 1.60 -0.68 24.18
CA LEU A 303 3.01 -0.71 24.60
C LEU A 303 3.20 -0.61 26.13
N GLY A 304 2.12 -0.63 26.91
CA GLY A 304 2.21 -0.55 28.37
C GLY A 304 2.54 0.84 28.93
N ALA A 305 2.43 1.89 28.11
CA ALA A 305 2.66 3.26 28.54
C ALA A 305 1.51 3.76 29.43
N SER A 306 1.83 4.62 30.40
CA SER A 306 0.84 5.21 31.31
C SER A 306 -0.08 6.25 30.65
N GLY A 307 0.17 6.61 29.39
CA GLY A 307 -0.60 7.60 28.65
C GLY A 307 -0.42 7.47 27.15
N ALA A 308 -0.88 8.50 26.44
CA ALA A 308 -0.76 8.58 24.99
C ALA A 308 0.71 8.61 24.54
N MET A 309 1.04 7.82 23.52
CA MET A 309 2.33 7.87 22.84
C MET A 309 2.16 8.57 21.49
N TYR A 310 2.86 9.69 21.31
CA TYR A 310 2.90 10.38 20.03
C TYR A 310 3.61 9.52 18.99
N TYR A 311 3.07 9.50 17.78
CA TYR A 311 3.71 8.85 16.64
C TYR A 311 3.85 9.82 15.46
N VAL A 312 4.78 9.50 14.58
CA VAL A 312 4.94 10.14 13.27
C VAL A 312 4.24 9.29 12.23
N PRO A 313 3.17 9.78 11.56
CA PRO A 313 2.55 9.07 10.46
C PRO A 313 3.55 8.81 9.33
N VAL A 314 3.53 7.60 8.75
CA VAL A 314 4.34 7.32 7.54
C VAL A 314 3.61 7.70 6.25
N VAL A 315 2.39 8.24 6.36
CA VAL A 315 1.56 8.74 5.26
C VAL A 315 0.93 10.06 5.71
N GLY A 316 0.86 11.03 4.80
CA GLY A 316 0.08 12.25 4.98
C GLY A 316 -1.42 12.03 4.81
N VAL A 317 -2.17 13.13 4.82
CA VAL A 317 -3.59 13.12 4.46
C VAL A 317 -3.76 13.23 2.95
N ASP A 318 -4.77 12.56 2.42
CA ASP A 318 -5.17 12.68 1.02
C ASP A 318 -5.93 14.00 0.73
N SER A 319 -6.40 14.17 -0.50
CA SER A 319 -7.18 15.33 -0.92
C SER A 319 -8.53 15.47 -0.19
N ALA A 320 -9.00 14.44 0.52
CA ALA A 320 -10.18 14.48 1.38
C ALA A 320 -9.85 14.74 2.86
N GLY A 321 -8.58 15.02 3.18
CA GLY A 321 -8.12 15.26 4.54
C GLY A 321 -8.07 14.00 5.41
N LYS A 322 -8.06 12.81 4.79
CA LYS A 322 -8.06 11.52 5.51
C LYS A 322 -6.74 10.79 5.30
N PHE A 323 -6.31 10.04 6.30
CA PHE A 323 -5.20 9.10 6.15
C PHE A 323 -5.67 7.89 5.33
N PRO A 324 -5.07 7.60 4.16
CA PRO A 324 -5.46 6.44 3.35
C PRO A 324 -5.23 5.11 4.08
N VAL A 325 -4.21 5.06 4.95
CA VAL A 325 -3.90 3.93 5.82
C VAL A 325 -3.41 4.43 7.17
N CYS A 326 -3.71 3.68 8.24
CA CYS A 326 -3.25 4.01 9.59
C CYS A 326 -1.96 3.24 9.90
N MET A 327 -0.83 3.93 9.73
CA MET A 327 0.52 3.42 10.00
C MET A 327 1.41 4.57 10.50
N GLY A 328 2.39 4.23 11.32
CA GLY A 328 3.32 5.23 11.84
C GLY A 328 4.51 4.64 12.58
N GLU A 329 5.40 5.53 12.99
CA GLU A 329 6.55 5.21 13.84
C GLU A 329 6.44 5.96 15.17
N VAL A 330 6.66 5.25 16.27
CA VAL A 330 6.76 5.86 17.60
C VAL A 330 8.25 6.13 17.85
N PRO A 331 8.66 7.38 18.05
CA PRO A 331 10.03 7.70 18.46
C PRO A 331 10.25 7.22 19.90
N VAL A 332 11.21 6.33 20.12
CA VAL A 332 11.54 5.80 21.45
C VAL A 332 13.02 6.02 21.75
N GLY A 333 13.32 6.73 22.85
CA GLY A 333 14.68 7.05 23.27
C GLY A 333 15.36 8.15 22.43
N ASN A 334 16.62 8.44 22.74
CA ASN A 334 17.38 9.54 22.14
C ASN A 334 18.38 9.12 21.04
N ASP A 335 18.50 7.82 20.69
CA ASP A 335 19.66 7.35 19.90
C ASP A 335 19.37 6.34 18.78
N ASN A 336 18.16 6.30 18.20
CA ASN A 336 17.79 5.37 17.10
C ASN A 336 17.98 3.86 17.39
N ASP A 337 18.32 3.48 18.63
CA ASP A 337 18.58 2.10 19.04
C ASP A 337 17.34 1.22 19.04
N LEU A 338 16.18 1.84 19.29
CA LEU A 338 14.88 1.18 19.29
C LEU A 338 13.93 1.95 18.39
N ARG A 339 13.36 1.27 17.39
CA ARG A 339 12.32 1.83 16.53
C ARG A 339 11.06 1.02 16.68
N VAL A 340 9.94 1.70 16.89
CA VAL A 340 8.64 1.03 16.99
C VAL A 340 7.78 1.46 15.82
N LYS A 341 7.37 0.49 15.00
CA LYS A 341 6.42 0.70 13.91
C LYS A 341 5.08 0.11 14.28
N PHE A 342 4.00 0.76 13.90
CA PHE A 342 2.66 0.19 14.04
C PHE A 342 1.87 0.29 12.74
N ARG A 343 0.88 -0.60 12.63
CA ARG A 343 -0.10 -0.63 11.55
C ARG A 343 -1.44 -1.12 12.09
N ILE A 344 -2.51 -0.41 11.74
CA ILE A 344 -3.87 -0.94 11.88
C ILE A 344 -4.28 -1.57 10.55
N LYS A 345 -4.81 -2.80 10.61
CA LYS A 345 -5.19 -3.55 9.42
C LYS A 345 -6.39 -2.91 8.73
N SER A 346 -6.30 -2.84 7.40
CA SER A 346 -7.35 -2.30 6.55
C SER A 346 -8.47 -3.32 6.28
N VAL A 347 -9.65 -2.82 5.91
CA VAL A 347 -10.89 -3.60 5.73
C VAL A 347 -10.70 -4.80 4.82
N GLY A 348 -10.18 -4.62 3.60
CA GLY A 348 -10.01 -5.69 2.63
C GLY A 348 -9.05 -6.78 3.10
N SER A 349 -7.97 -6.40 3.78
CA SER A 349 -7.02 -7.37 4.35
C SER A 349 -7.60 -8.14 5.53
N LEU A 350 -8.42 -7.51 6.37
CA LEU A 350 -9.12 -8.16 7.46
C LEU A 350 -10.23 -9.09 6.93
N ALA A 351 -11.08 -8.60 6.03
CA ALA A 351 -12.17 -9.37 5.42
C ALA A 351 -11.66 -10.62 4.70
N ASN A 352 -10.55 -10.51 3.96
CA ASN A 352 -9.94 -11.66 3.28
C ASN A 352 -9.46 -12.73 4.27
N LYS A 353 -8.94 -12.31 5.43
CA LYS A 353 -8.54 -13.24 6.49
C LYS A 353 -9.75 -13.91 7.16
N ILE A 354 -10.82 -13.15 7.42
CA ILE A 354 -12.08 -13.66 7.97
C ILE A 354 -12.69 -14.70 7.00
N ASP A 355 -12.80 -14.38 5.71
CA ASP A 355 -13.36 -15.29 4.71
C ASP A 355 -12.54 -16.57 4.55
N SER A 356 -11.21 -16.42 4.47
CA SER A 356 -10.28 -17.56 4.34
C SER A 356 -10.44 -18.57 5.48
N ASP A 357 -10.77 -18.11 6.68
CA ASP A 357 -10.92 -18.98 7.83
C ASP A 357 -12.34 -19.56 7.97
N LYS A 358 -13.39 -18.79 7.64
CA LYS A 358 -14.76 -19.34 7.50
C LYS A 358 -14.77 -20.56 6.57
N ASN A 359 -14.01 -20.50 5.46
CA ASN A 359 -13.87 -21.61 4.52
C ASN A 359 -13.13 -22.84 5.11
N ARG A 360 -12.39 -22.70 6.21
CA ARG A 360 -11.69 -23.79 6.92
C ARG A 360 -12.54 -24.44 8.01
N GLY A 361 -13.80 -24.01 8.20
CA GLY A 361 -14.71 -24.57 9.19
C GLY A 361 -14.48 -24.06 10.62
N ASN A 362 -13.64 -23.04 10.79
CA ASN A 362 -13.31 -22.43 12.07
C ASN A 362 -14.28 -21.25 12.31
N GLY A 363 -15.42 -21.50 12.93
CA GLY A 363 -16.50 -20.50 13.09
C GLY A 363 -16.20 -19.30 14.00
N ASN A 364 -14.95 -19.04 14.41
CA ASN A 364 -14.62 -18.03 15.42
C ASN A 364 -13.21 -17.41 15.29
N TYR A 365 -12.71 -17.25 14.07
CA TYR A 365 -11.37 -16.72 13.82
C TYR A 365 -11.30 -15.21 13.87
N MET A 366 -10.42 -14.73 14.74
CA MET A 366 -10.03 -13.34 14.83
C MET A 366 -8.53 -13.26 14.53
N PRO A 367 -8.10 -12.58 13.44
CA PRO A 367 -6.69 -12.24 13.27
C PRO A 367 -6.18 -11.48 14.48
N MET A 368 -5.06 -11.92 15.07
CA MET A 368 -4.46 -11.20 16.20
C MET A 368 -3.67 -9.97 15.76
N ASP A 369 -3.34 -9.85 14.47
CA ASP A 369 -2.54 -8.77 13.90
C ASP A 369 -3.41 -7.62 13.35
N ILE A 370 -4.54 -7.30 14.00
CA ILE A 370 -5.36 -6.14 13.61
C ILE A 370 -4.63 -4.86 13.99
N LEU A 371 -4.17 -4.74 15.24
CA LEU A 371 -3.11 -3.81 15.62
C LEU A 371 -1.79 -4.59 15.59
N GLY A 372 -1.00 -4.36 14.54
CA GLY A 372 0.35 -4.92 14.43
C GLY A 372 1.38 -3.90 14.90
N ILE A 373 2.24 -4.29 15.83
CA ILE A 373 3.36 -3.49 16.31
C ILE A 373 4.65 -4.28 16.10
N THR A 374 5.67 -3.61 15.58
CA THR A 374 7.01 -4.18 15.39
C THR A 374 8.02 -3.30 16.11
N VAL A 375 8.66 -3.88 17.13
CA VAL A 375 9.77 -3.32 17.87
C VAL A 375 11.07 -3.79 17.21
N ILE A 376 11.86 -2.85 16.71
CA ILE A 376 13.07 -3.10 15.93
C ILE A 376 14.27 -2.63 16.76
N SER A 377 15.08 -3.58 17.20
CA SER A 377 16.31 -3.34 17.99
C SER A 377 17.56 -3.43 17.12
N ASN A 378 18.71 -2.96 17.60
CA ASN A 378 19.97 -3.03 16.85
C ASN A 378 20.44 -4.48 16.60
N ASP A 379 20.37 -5.32 17.63
CA ASP A 379 20.95 -6.65 17.66
C ASP A 379 20.07 -7.63 18.44
N GLU A 380 20.48 -8.90 18.44
CA GLU A 380 19.71 -10.00 19.05
C GLU A 380 19.60 -9.86 20.57
N GLU A 381 20.67 -9.42 21.24
CA GLU A 381 20.70 -9.26 22.70
C GLU A 381 19.74 -8.16 23.16
N SER A 382 19.82 -6.98 22.54
CA SER A 382 18.91 -5.85 22.80
C SER A 382 17.45 -6.20 22.49
N SER A 383 17.21 -6.96 21.41
CA SER A 383 15.87 -7.46 21.08
C SER A 383 15.34 -8.44 22.12
N ALA A 384 16.18 -9.37 22.60
CA ALA A 384 15.83 -10.36 23.60
C ALA A 384 15.52 -9.70 24.96
N ILE A 385 16.35 -8.74 25.39
CA ILE A 385 16.14 -7.95 26.61
C ILE A 385 14.82 -7.17 26.51
N SER A 386 14.59 -6.48 25.39
CA SER A 386 13.36 -5.69 25.18
C SER A 386 12.11 -6.56 25.24
N PHE A 387 12.14 -7.74 24.61
CA PHE A 387 11.03 -8.68 24.64
C PHE A 387 10.77 -9.23 26.05
N ALA A 388 11.81 -9.69 26.74
CA ALA A 388 11.69 -10.25 28.08
C ALA A 388 11.17 -9.20 29.08
N THR A 389 11.70 -7.98 29.00
CA THR A 389 11.27 -6.84 29.83
C THR A 389 9.80 -6.49 29.56
N PHE A 390 9.41 -6.39 28.29
CA PHE A 390 8.02 -6.14 27.90
C PHE A 390 7.06 -7.22 28.42
N LEU A 391 7.46 -8.48 28.39
CA LEU A 391 6.65 -9.55 28.97
C LEU A 391 6.52 -9.44 30.49
N ALA A 392 7.64 -9.29 31.20
CA ALA A 392 7.67 -9.30 32.67
C ALA A 392 6.99 -8.06 33.28
N GLU A 393 7.35 -6.87 32.80
CA GLU A 393 6.96 -5.61 33.44
C GLU A 393 5.58 -5.13 33.01
N ASP A 394 5.12 -5.56 31.84
CA ASP A 394 3.87 -5.10 31.24
C ASP A 394 2.86 -6.22 31.03
N ILE A 395 3.14 -7.18 30.14
CA ILE A 395 2.13 -8.18 29.74
C ILE A 395 1.69 -9.08 30.92
N LEU A 396 2.62 -9.76 31.59
CA LEU A 396 2.26 -10.71 32.65
C LEU A 396 1.71 -10.01 33.89
N ARG A 397 2.17 -8.78 34.15
CA ARG A 397 1.64 -7.94 35.24
C ARG A 397 0.20 -7.54 34.97
N ARG A 398 -0.12 -7.02 33.78
CA ARG A 398 -1.48 -6.60 33.42
C ARG A 398 -2.44 -7.77 33.31
N GLU A 399 -2.00 -8.92 32.79
CA GLU A 399 -2.84 -10.13 32.71
C GLU A 399 -3.32 -10.60 34.09
N SER A 400 -2.45 -10.50 35.10
CA SER A 400 -2.75 -10.93 36.48
C SER A 400 -3.69 -9.99 37.22
N ASP A 401 -3.95 -8.79 36.70
CA ASP A 401 -4.84 -7.81 37.32
C ASP A 401 -6.32 -8.23 37.09
N SER A 402 -7.12 -8.24 38.15
CA SER A 402 -8.55 -8.64 38.08
C SER A 402 -9.42 -7.68 37.25
N ALA A 403 -8.93 -6.47 36.97
CA ALA A 403 -9.48 -5.51 36.02
C ALA A 403 -8.66 -5.44 34.71
N SER A 404 -8.04 -6.56 34.32
CA SER A 404 -7.03 -6.60 33.25
C SER A 404 -7.48 -5.88 31.99
N SER A 405 -6.61 -4.97 31.53
CA SER A 405 -6.74 -4.33 30.23
C SER A 405 -6.39 -5.28 29.07
N ILE A 406 -5.85 -6.48 29.34
CA ILE A 406 -5.42 -7.43 28.31
C ILE A 406 -5.84 -8.88 28.58
N ILE A 407 -6.03 -9.65 27.51
CA ILE A 407 -6.26 -11.10 27.60
C ILE A 407 -5.29 -11.78 26.65
N LEU A 408 -4.35 -12.58 27.17
CA LEU A 408 -3.47 -13.38 26.32
C LEU A 408 -4.30 -14.31 25.45
N LYS A 409 -4.06 -14.27 24.14
CA LYS A 409 -4.80 -15.08 23.19
C LYS A 409 -3.90 -15.52 22.05
N ALA A 410 -3.72 -16.83 21.93
CA ALA A 410 -2.96 -17.42 20.85
C ALA A 410 -3.53 -17.03 19.48
N ALA A 411 -2.65 -16.68 18.54
CA ALA A 411 -3.02 -16.61 17.14
C ALA A 411 -3.56 -17.97 16.67
N PRO A 412 -4.53 -18.03 15.75
CA PRO A 412 -5.22 -19.28 15.41
C PRO A 412 -4.32 -20.41 14.86
N SER A 413 -3.13 -20.08 14.35
CA SER A 413 -2.13 -21.05 13.87
C SER A 413 -1.08 -21.43 14.92
N LYS A 414 -1.24 -20.99 16.17
CA LYS A 414 -0.27 -21.14 17.27
C LYS A 414 -0.93 -21.76 18.49
N GLN A 415 -0.13 -22.51 19.26
CA GLN A 415 -0.60 -23.14 20.50
C GLN A 415 -0.58 -22.19 21.69
N ARG A 416 0.26 -21.15 21.65
CA ARG A 416 0.47 -20.19 22.75
C ARG A 416 0.41 -18.76 22.24
N ALA A 417 0.07 -17.84 23.14
CA ALA A 417 0.04 -16.40 22.88
C ALA A 417 1.44 -15.81 22.72
N ILE A 418 2.42 -16.34 23.46
CA ILE A 418 3.82 -15.98 23.40
C ILE A 418 4.55 -17.02 22.54
N HIS A 419 5.28 -16.55 21.53
CA HIS A 419 5.92 -17.41 20.55
C HIS A 419 7.30 -16.89 20.15
N ILE A 420 8.29 -17.79 20.13
CA ILE A 420 9.67 -17.51 19.76
C ILE A 420 10.02 -18.46 18.61
N GLN A 421 10.59 -17.93 17.53
CA GLN A 421 10.99 -18.70 16.37
C GLN A 421 12.35 -18.22 15.89
N GLY A 422 13.24 -19.14 15.55
CA GLY A 422 14.56 -18.81 15.01
C GLY A 422 15.52 -19.98 15.03
N THR A 423 16.80 -19.68 14.84
CA THR A 423 17.90 -20.62 15.08
C THR A 423 17.99 -21.02 16.55
N GLU A 424 18.70 -22.11 16.83
CA GLU A 424 19.01 -22.55 18.19
C GLU A 424 19.64 -21.42 19.01
N SER A 425 20.70 -20.79 18.49
CA SER A 425 21.39 -19.65 19.14
C SER A 425 20.46 -18.48 19.45
N TYR A 426 19.58 -18.10 18.52
CA TYR A 426 18.62 -17.02 18.74
C TYR A 426 17.61 -17.38 19.84
N VAL A 427 17.03 -18.58 19.78
CA VAL A 427 16.03 -19.03 20.75
C VAL A 427 16.65 -19.15 22.15
N GLU A 428 17.86 -19.68 22.27
CA GLU A 428 18.61 -19.75 23.53
C GLU A 428 18.86 -18.35 24.11
N THR A 429 19.24 -17.38 23.28
CA THR A 429 19.47 -16.00 23.70
C THR A 429 18.20 -15.38 24.30
N VAL A 430 17.05 -15.57 23.64
CA VAL A 430 15.76 -15.07 24.14
C VAL A 430 15.36 -15.80 25.44
N CYS A 431 15.42 -17.13 25.47
CA CYS A 431 15.09 -17.92 26.65
C CYS A 431 15.96 -17.55 27.86
N CYS A 432 17.26 -17.32 27.66
CA CYS A 432 18.15 -16.91 28.74
C CYS A 432 17.71 -15.57 29.38
N GLN A 433 17.20 -14.61 28.59
CA GLN A 433 16.66 -13.36 29.14
C GLN A 433 15.32 -13.56 29.85
N LEU A 434 14.48 -14.49 29.37
CA LEU A 434 13.23 -14.86 30.06
C LEU A 434 13.51 -15.53 31.41
N ASP A 435 14.49 -16.42 31.47
CA ASP A 435 14.90 -17.14 32.68
C ASP A 435 15.43 -16.17 33.75
N LYS A 436 16.23 -15.17 33.33
CA LYS A 436 16.72 -14.11 34.23
C LYS A 436 15.58 -13.34 34.91
N LEU A 437 14.43 -13.24 34.25
CA LEU A 437 13.23 -12.58 34.78
C LEU A 437 12.22 -13.57 35.40
N ASN A 438 12.59 -14.84 35.55
CA ASN A 438 11.76 -15.92 36.10
C ASN A 438 10.42 -16.09 35.36
N ILE A 439 10.41 -15.88 34.04
CA ILE A 439 9.23 -16.15 33.21
C ILE A 439 9.13 -17.66 32.98
N ASP A 440 8.00 -18.25 33.37
CA ASP A 440 7.76 -19.69 33.24
C ASP A 440 7.77 -20.14 31.77
N HIS A 441 8.54 -21.20 31.49
CA HIS A 441 8.62 -21.86 30.19
C HIS A 441 7.26 -22.33 29.67
N ASP A 442 6.32 -22.67 30.55
CA ASP A 442 4.98 -23.10 30.16
C ASP A 442 4.13 -21.98 29.54
N LEU A 443 4.55 -20.70 29.65
CA LEU A 443 3.82 -19.56 29.10
C LEU A 443 4.08 -19.34 27.60
N TYR A 444 5.17 -19.88 27.06
CA TYR A 444 5.60 -19.61 25.69
C TYR A 444 5.90 -20.87 24.88
N ALA A 445 5.89 -20.73 23.55
CA ALA A 445 6.21 -21.81 22.63
C ALA A 445 7.41 -21.46 21.76
N CYS A 446 8.45 -22.28 21.81
CA CYS A 446 9.62 -22.18 20.95
C CYS A 446 9.49 -23.02 19.69
N LYS A 447 9.90 -22.48 18.55
CA LYS A 447 10.07 -23.20 17.30
C LYS A 447 11.50 -23.02 16.82
N ILE A 448 12.33 -23.96 17.24
CA ILE A 448 13.76 -24.02 16.89
C ILE A 448 13.89 -24.58 15.48
N GLU A 449 14.72 -23.93 14.68
CA GLU A 449 15.15 -24.38 13.37
C GLU A 449 16.51 -25.07 13.47
N SER A 450 16.60 -26.32 13.01
CA SER A 450 17.85 -27.09 13.01
C SER A 450 18.78 -26.73 11.84
N ALA A 451 20.04 -27.14 11.91
CA ALA A 451 20.98 -27.00 10.79
C ALA A 451 20.48 -27.71 9.53
N ASP A 452 19.95 -28.94 9.67
CA ASP A 452 19.37 -29.72 8.57
C ASP A 452 18.17 -28.99 7.92
N ASP A 453 17.35 -28.31 8.71
CA ASP A 453 16.22 -27.51 8.24
C ASP A 453 16.66 -26.34 7.35
N ILE A 454 17.78 -25.69 7.72
CA ILE A 454 18.39 -24.58 6.98
C ILE A 454 19.03 -25.10 5.70
N GLU A 455 19.80 -26.18 5.76
CA GLU A 455 20.44 -26.80 4.60
C GLU A 455 19.39 -27.26 3.57
N TYR A 456 18.34 -27.93 4.05
CA TYR A 456 17.22 -28.35 3.22
C TYR A 456 16.59 -27.15 2.51
N ARG A 457 16.17 -26.11 3.23
CA ARG A 457 15.53 -24.93 2.63
C ARG A 457 16.50 -24.01 1.87
N GLY A 458 17.79 -24.12 2.12
CA GLY A 458 18.83 -23.21 1.64
C GLY A 458 18.79 -21.81 2.27
N VAL A 459 17.89 -21.57 3.23
CA VAL A 459 17.69 -20.27 3.88
C VAL A 459 17.22 -20.40 5.32
N LYS A 460 17.68 -19.48 6.16
CA LYS A 460 17.28 -19.35 7.56
C LYS A 460 15.88 -18.76 7.68
N ARG A 461 15.03 -19.29 8.56
CA ARG A 461 13.71 -18.70 8.88
C ARG A 461 13.85 -17.30 9.47
N LEU A 462 12.70 -16.64 9.50
CA LEU A 462 12.52 -15.44 10.30
C LEU A 462 12.81 -15.73 11.77
N GLU A 463 13.76 -14.97 12.31
CA GLU A 463 14.02 -14.84 13.75
C GLU A 463 13.10 -13.77 14.35
N VAL A 464 12.22 -14.20 15.24
CA VAL A 464 11.22 -13.30 15.83
C VAL A 464 10.75 -13.83 17.18
N ALA A 465 10.60 -12.92 18.12
CA ALA A 465 9.88 -13.13 19.36
C ALA A 465 8.60 -12.29 19.32
N LYS A 466 7.47 -12.88 19.68
CA LYS A 466 6.18 -12.18 19.60
C LYS A 466 5.18 -12.60 20.65
N VAL A 467 4.27 -11.69 20.94
CA VAL A 467 3.14 -11.89 21.84
C VAL A 467 1.85 -11.41 21.20
N THR A 468 0.77 -12.13 21.46
CA THR A 468 -0.57 -11.85 20.96
C THR A 468 -1.57 -11.75 22.10
N TYR A 469 -2.38 -10.70 22.11
CA TYR A 469 -3.37 -10.46 23.16
C TYR A 469 -4.53 -9.61 22.65
N LEU A 470 -5.65 -9.68 23.37
CA LEU A 470 -6.80 -8.80 23.18
C LEU A 470 -6.65 -7.61 24.11
N LEU A 471 -6.58 -6.40 23.57
CA LEU A 471 -6.49 -5.16 24.33
C LEU A 471 -7.89 -4.58 24.56
N ARG A 472 -8.34 -4.54 25.82
CA ARG A 472 -9.60 -3.90 26.22
C ARG A 472 -9.47 -2.38 26.00
N GLN A 473 -10.39 -1.80 25.25
CA GLN A 473 -10.50 -0.36 25.02
C GLN A 473 -11.95 0.08 25.18
N THR A 474 -12.13 1.29 25.68
CA THR A 474 -13.44 1.88 25.87
C THR A 474 -13.76 2.79 24.68
N LEU A 475 -14.97 2.69 24.13
CA LEU A 475 -15.43 3.44 22.96
C LEU A 475 -16.15 4.74 23.32
N ASP A 476 -16.69 4.85 24.54
CA ASP A 476 -17.43 5.99 25.05
C ASP A 476 -16.82 6.55 26.34
N GLU A 477 -17.11 7.80 26.66
CA GLU A 477 -16.58 8.43 27.88
C GLU A 477 -17.21 7.84 29.15
N ASP A 478 -18.37 7.20 29.03
CA ASP A 478 -19.14 6.62 30.14
C ASP A 478 -18.75 5.17 30.49
N ASP A 479 -17.75 4.59 29.81
CA ASP A 479 -17.26 3.22 30.00
C ASP A 479 -18.32 2.12 29.88
N THR A 480 -19.35 2.36 29.05
CA THR A 480 -20.45 1.41 28.82
C THR A 480 -20.21 0.52 27.61
N SER A 481 -19.38 0.97 26.66
CA SER A 481 -19.09 0.26 25.41
C SER A 481 -17.62 -0.11 25.32
N VAL A 482 -17.33 -1.40 25.30
CA VAL A 482 -15.95 -1.93 25.25
C VAL A 482 -15.71 -2.65 23.94
N ILE A 483 -14.53 -2.43 23.35
CA ILE A 483 -13.98 -3.24 22.27
C ILE A 483 -12.71 -3.94 22.73
N TYR A 484 -12.52 -5.17 22.30
CA TYR A 484 -11.26 -5.89 22.45
C TYR A 484 -10.50 -5.84 21.14
N VAL A 485 -9.41 -5.08 21.10
CA VAL A 485 -8.55 -4.90 19.92
C VAL A 485 -7.50 -6.02 19.88
N PRO A 486 -7.55 -6.94 18.90
CA PRO A 486 -6.52 -7.96 18.73
C PRO A 486 -5.21 -7.32 18.34
N THR A 487 -4.19 -7.59 19.15
CA THR A 487 -2.89 -6.96 19.05
C THR A 487 -1.80 -8.01 18.95
N GLU A 488 -0.88 -7.82 18.01
CA GLU A 488 0.36 -8.61 17.88
C GLU A 488 1.54 -7.65 18.02
N VAL A 489 2.42 -7.89 19.00
CA VAL A 489 3.68 -7.18 19.16
C VAL A 489 4.81 -8.13 18.83
N GLN A 490 5.63 -7.75 17.84
CA GLN A 490 6.77 -8.52 17.34
C GLN A 490 8.07 -7.80 17.65
N PHE A 491 9.09 -8.53 18.08
CA PHE A 491 10.43 -8.04 18.37
C PHE A 491 11.42 -8.69 17.40
N ILE A 492 12.13 -7.84 16.66
CA ILE A 492 13.10 -8.24 15.63
C ILE A 492 14.30 -7.29 15.64
N THR A 493 15.39 -7.68 14.98
CA THR A 493 16.57 -6.82 14.79
C THR A 493 16.45 -5.98 13.52
N LYS A 494 17.27 -4.93 13.41
CA LYS A 494 17.43 -4.14 12.17
C LYS A 494 17.83 -5.03 10.99
N ALA A 495 18.79 -5.92 11.20
CA ALA A 495 19.27 -6.87 10.18
C ALA A 495 18.15 -7.82 9.73
N GLU A 496 17.36 -8.35 10.67
CA GLU A 496 16.25 -9.24 10.32
C GLU A 496 15.12 -8.50 9.62
N ARG A 497 14.85 -7.25 10.02
CA ARG A 497 13.90 -6.38 9.30
C ARG A 497 14.33 -6.10 7.87
N GLU A 498 15.62 -5.90 7.62
CA GLU A 498 16.17 -5.75 6.27
C GLU A 498 16.03 -7.04 5.47
N ARG A 499 16.34 -8.20 6.07
CA ARG A 499 16.10 -9.52 5.45
C ARG A 499 14.64 -9.76 5.07
N MET A 500 13.69 -9.32 5.90
CA MET A 500 12.24 -9.39 5.61
C MET A 500 11.78 -8.47 4.47
N ARG A 501 12.55 -7.43 4.14
CA ARG A 501 12.19 -6.45 3.11
C ARG A 501 12.86 -6.76 1.77
N LEU A 502 14.17 -6.98 1.80
CA LEU A 502 15.03 -7.05 0.61
C LEU A 502 15.85 -8.34 0.54
N GLY A 503 15.81 -9.16 1.60
CA GLY A 503 16.60 -10.36 1.70
C GLY A 503 15.87 -11.62 1.28
N ASP A 504 16.48 -12.72 1.66
CA ASP A 504 16.08 -14.08 1.35
C ASP A 504 14.71 -14.46 1.91
N ILE A 505 14.19 -13.77 2.92
CA ILE A 505 12.87 -14.01 3.50
C ILE A 505 11.85 -12.92 3.14
N ALA A 506 12.11 -12.12 2.10
CA ALA A 506 11.19 -11.09 1.68
C ALA A 506 9.80 -11.64 1.30
N HIS A 507 8.76 -10.93 1.73
CA HIS A 507 7.37 -11.34 1.53
C HIS A 507 7.02 -11.56 0.05
N VAL A 508 7.58 -10.73 -0.84
CA VAL A 508 7.40 -10.82 -2.29
C VAL A 508 7.90 -12.16 -2.88
N ILE A 509 9.00 -12.71 -2.35
CA ILE A 509 9.56 -14.00 -2.79
C ILE A 509 8.60 -15.14 -2.41
N TYR A 510 8.16 -15.15 -1.15
CA TYR A 510 7.22 -16.18 -0.69
C TYR A 510 5.90 -16.12 -1.44
N LYS A 511 5.41 -14.92 -1.76
CA LYS A 511 4.22 -14.73 -2.60
C LYS A 511 4.44 -15.36 -3.96
N SER A 512 5.58 -15.12 -4.61
CA SER A 512 5.93 -15.75 -5.89
C SER A 512 5.97 -17.27 -5.80
N PHE A 513 6.57 -17.84 -4.76
CA PHE A 513 6.69 -19.30 -4.62
C PHE A 513 5.36 -20.00 -4.38
N ASN A 514 4.43 -19.36 -3.69
CA ASN A 514 3.08 -19.90 -3.53
C ASN A 514 2.28 -19.95 -4.84
N GLN A 515 2.73 -19.24 -5.88
CA GLN A 515 2.06 -19.13 -7.18
C GLN A 515 2.66 -20.05 -8.25
N THR A 516 3.77 -20.71 -7.93
CA THR A 516 4.59 -21.48 -8.88
C THR A 516 4.85 -22.89 -8.36
N ASN A 517 4.92 -23.87 -9.26
CA ASN A 517 5.27 -25.24 -8.90
C ASN A 517 6.79 -25.48 -8.96
N TYR A 518 7.59 -24.56 -8.42
CA TYR A 518 9.04 -24.72 -8.40
C TYR A 518 9.45 -25.87 -7.47
N THR A 519 10.33 -26.72 -7.97
CA THR A 519 11.13 -27.65 -7.17
C THR A 519 11.97 -26.88 -6.14
N LEU A 520 12.45 -27.58 -5.13
CA LEU A 520 13.25 -26.97 -4.07
C LEU A 520 14.53 -26.31 -4.62
N ASP A 521 15.18 -26.93 -5.61
CA ASP A 521 16.39 -26.37 -6.24
C ASP A 521 16.09 -25.13 -7.08
N GLU A 522 14.98 -25.13 -7.82
CA GLU A 522 14.50 -23.95 -8.55
C GLU A 522 14.17 -22.80 -7.58
N GLN A 523 13.55 -23.09 -6.43
CA GLN A 523 13.28 -22.07 -5.40
C GLN A 523 14.56 -21.43 -4.87
N LYS A 524 15.66 -22.19 -4.72
CA LYS A 524 16.94 -21.64 -4.27
C LYS A 524 17.51 -20.64 -5.28
N GLU A 525 17.52 -21.01 -6.57
CA GLU A 525 18.06 -20.15 -7.63
C GLU A 525 17.17 -18.92 -7.87
N VAL A 526 15.85 -19.10 -7.96
CA VAL A 526 14.91 -17.98 -8.14
C VAL A 526 14.99 -17.02 -6.94
N ARG A 527 15.14 -17.53 -5.71
CA ARG A 527 15.31 -16.68 -4.53
C ARG A 527 16.55 -15.79 -4.65
N ARG A 528 17.69 -16.34 -5.07
CA ARG A 528 18.93 -15.58 -5.28
C ARG A 528 18.71 -14.44 -6.29
N GLN A 529 18.07 -14.75 -7.42
CA GLN A 529 17.75 -13.77 -8.47
C GLN A 529 16.83 -12.66 -7.95
N PHE A 530 15.81 -13.02 -7.16
CA PHE A 530 14.92 -12.04 -6.52
C PHE A 530 15.69 -11.11 -5.57
N VAL A 531 16.59 -11.64 -4.73
CA VAL A 531 17.36 -10.82 -3.79
C VAL A 531 18.24 -9.81 -4.53
N GLU A 532 18.98 -10.26 -5.54
CA GLU A 532 19.83 -9.39 -6.39
C GLU A 532 18.99 -8.31 -7.10
N LEU A 533 17.81 -8.69 -7.59
CA LEU A 533 16.90 -7.74 -8.17
C LEU A 533 16.42 -6.70 -7.16
N MET A 534 15.89 -7.15 -6.02
CA MET A 534 15.29 -6.25 -5.04
C MET A 534 16.31 -5.23 -4.56
N ALA A 535 17.56 -5.66 -4.34
CA ALA A 535 18.67 -4.76 -4.04
C ALA A 535 18.89 -3.72 -5.15
N THR A 536 18.83 -4.14 -6.42
CA THR A 536 18.94 -3.22 -7.58
C THR A 536 17.79 -2.21 -7.61
N ILE A 537 16.55 -2.67 -7.45
CA ILE A 537 15.34 -1.81 -7.46
C ILE A 537 15.41 -0.83 -6.29
N TYR A 538 15.67 -1.33 -5.07
CA TYR A 538 15.76 -0.51 -3.87
C TYR A 538 16.88 0.51 -3.94
N GLY A 539 18.04 0.14 -4.52
CA GLY A 539 19.16 1.07 -4.73
C GLY A 539 18.76 2.29 -5.57
N ARG A 540 17.77 2.17 -6.47
CA ARG A 540 17.27 3.32 -7.26
C ARG A 540 16.46 4.31 -6.43
N LYS A 541 15.92 3.91 -5.27
CA LYS A 541 15.22 4.81 -4.35
C LYS A 541 16.09 6.01 -3.97
N SER A 542 17.40 5.83 -3.89
CA SER A 542 18.37 6.91 -3.61
C SER A 542 18.32 8.09 -4.59
N ARG A 543 17.68 7.93 -5.77
CA ARG A 543 17.49 9.00 -6.75
C ARG A 543 16.29 9.90 -6.43
N LEU A 544 15.35 9.44 -5.60
CA LEU A 544 14.22 10.26 -5.19
C LEU A 544 14.72 11.33 -4.22
N ASN A 545 14.53 12.58 -4.61
CA ASN A 545 14.99 13.73 -3.85
C ASN A 545 13.98 14.88 -4.02
N PRO A 546 13.38 15.38 -2.92
CA PRO A 546 12.40 16.46 -3.01
C PRO A 546 13.00 17.79 -3.48
N ASN A 547 14.33 17.92 -3.46
CA ASN A 547 15.08 19.12 -3.83
C ASN A 547 15.93 18.94 -5.10
N SER A 548 15.72 17.87 -5.88
CA SER A 548 16.40 17.68 -7.17
C SER A 548 15.40 17.38 -8.27
N LEU A 549 15.74 17.84 -9.47
CA LEU A 549 15.06 17.52 -10.72
C LEU A 549 15.93 16.62 -11.60
N ASP A 550 16.93 15.94 -11.01
CA ASP A 550 17.74 14.96 -11.71
C ASP A 550 16.89 13.76 -12.10
N THR A 551 16.92 13.42 -13.38
CA THR A 551 16.17 12.31 -13.94
C THR A 551 17.08 11.18 -14.40
N ASN A 552 16.47 10.06 -14.77
CA ASN A 552 17.16 8.98 -15.42
C ASN A 552 17.54 9.40 -16.85
N GLY A 553 18.83 9.48 -17.18
CA GLY A 553 19.33 9.91 -18.49
C GLY A 553 18.76 9.22 -19.75
N GLN A 554 18.08 8.08 -19.62
CA GLN A 554 17.31 7.48 -20.73
C GLN A 554 15.96 8.17 -21.00
N SER A 555 15.50 8.99 -20.06
CA SER A 555 14.24 9.72 -20.06
C SER A 555 14.42 11.08 -20.74
N ASP A 556 15.59 11.71 -20.60
CA ASP A 556 15.96 12.99 -21.20
C ASP A 556 15.66 13.05 -22.70
N VAL A 557 16.14 12.04 -23.45
CA VAL A 557 15.90 11.93 -24.89
C VAL A 557 14.41 11.88 -25.19
N ARG A 558 13.63 11.14 -24.39
CA ARG A 558 12.19 10.96 -24.60
C ARG A 558 11.39 12.20 -24.20
N GLY A 559 11.80 12.91 -23.13
CA GLY A 559 11.19 14.17 -22.73
C GLY A 559 11.40 15.26 -23.80
N HIS A 560 12.60 15.32 -24.37
CA HIS A 560 12.91 16.21 -25.50
C HIS A 560 12.08 15.86 -26.74
N GLU A 561 12.05 14.58 -27.15
CA GLU A 561 11.23 14.12 -28.27
C GLU A 561 9.73 14.42 -28.05
N PHE A 562 9.24 14.26 -26.82
CA PHE A 562 7.86 14.57 -26.46
C PHE A 562 7.56 16.06 -26.61
N THR A 563 8.44 16.93 -26.12
CA THR A 563 8.28 18.38 -26.22
C THR A 563 8.36 18.85 -27.68
N GLU A 564 9.31 18.33 -28.48
CA GLU A 564 9.34 18.59 -29.93
C GLU A 564 8.05 18.15 -30.61
N TRP A 565 7.53 16.97 -30.24
CA TRP A 565 6.30 16.44 -30.81
C TRP A 565 5.10 17.34 -30.50
N LEU A 566 5.00 17.90 -29.29
CA LEU A 566 3.93 18.84 -28.94
C LEU A 566 3.93 20.11 -29.81
N THR A 567 5.11 20.54 -30.29
CA THR A 567 5.25 21.76 -31.11
C THR A 567 5.00 21.58 -32.61
N ARG A 568 4.97 20.34 -33.10
CA ARG A 568 4.67 20.00 -34.51
C ARG A 568 3.19 19.69 -34.62
#